data_AF-A0A4V2SN15-F1
#
_entry.id   AF-A0A4V2SN15-F1
#
_cell.length_a   1.000
_cell.length_b   1.000
_cell.length_c   1.000
_cell.angle_alpha   90.00
_cell.angle_beta   90.00
_cell.angle_gamma   90.00
#
_symmetry.space_group_name_H-M   'P 1'
#
loop_
_entity.id
_entity.type
_entity.pdbx_description
1 polymer ?
#
loop_
_entity_poly.entity_id
_entity_poly.type
_entity_poly.pdbx_seq_one_letter_code
_entity_poly.pdbx_strand_id
1 'polypeptide(L)'
;MGKLKSYAVGAAIGGVIGSVAVLLSTPKSGSEMRSDLKTKADDAKEPLKDFKSSFGGLRQQIKTIKNDGVPAIKSTVSDVAELVKTFQKEIQPHIKQIKQDVNELEKTKERLEANTNEPSSK
;
A
#
# COMPACT_ATOMS: atom_id res chain seq x y z
N MET A 1 20.68 -15.70 1.75
CA MET A 1 19.36 -16.35 1.65
C MET A 1 18.23 -15.69 2.50
N GLY A 2 18.40 -14.47 3.04
CA GLY A 2 17.42 -13.90 3.99
C GLY A 2 16.16 -13.26 3.40
N LYS A 3 16.25 -12.62 2.22
CA LYS A 3 15.15 -11.79 1.68
C LYS A 3 13.90 -12.61 1.35
N LEU A 4 14.07 -13.83 0.81
CA LEU A 4 12.94 -14.71 0.47
C LEU A 4 12.14 -15.14 1.71
N LYS A 5 12.80 -15.26 2.88
CA LYS A 5 12.12 -15.54 4.15
C LYS A 5 11.28 -14.34 4.61
N SER A 6 11.81 -13.12 4.52
CA SER A 6 11.02 -11.90 4.84
C SER A 6 9.82 -11.73 3.91
N TYR A 7 9.97 -11.98 2.60
CA TYR A 7 8.84 -11.93 1.68
C TYR A 7 7.80 -13.02 1.97
N ALA A 8 8.24 -14.23 2.30
CA ALA A 8 7.33 -15.32 2.69
C ALA A 8 6.56 -15.00 3.98
N VAL A 9 7.21 -14.38 4.97
CA VAL A 9 6.57 -13.93 6.21
C VAL A 9 5.56 -12.81 5.92
N GLY A 10 5.91 -11.83 5.09
CA GLY A 10 4.98 -10.78 4.67
C GLY A 10 3.77 -11.32 3.92
N ALA A 11 3.98 -12.28 3.02
CA ALA A 11 2.90 -12.96 2.30
C ALA A 11 2.00 -13.78 3.24
N ALA A 12 2.56 -14.45 4.25
CA ALA A 12 1.80 -15.21 5.23
C ALA A 12 0.90 -14.30 6.08
N ILE A 13 1.46 -13.22 6.63
CA ILE A 13 0.72 -12.24 7.44
C ILE A 13 -0.37 -11.56 6.59
N GLY A 14 -0.02 -11.12 5.39
CA GLY A 14 -0.97 -10.50 4.46
C GLY A 14 -2.08 -11.46 4.01
N GLY A 15 -1.76 -12.74 3.80
CA GLY A 15 -2.74 -13.77 3.43
C GLY A 15 -3.76 -14.04 4.53
N VAL A 16 -3.33 -14.09 5.80
CA VAL A 16 -4.24 -14.27 6.94
C VAL A 16 -5.17 -13.07 7.08
N ILE A 17 -4.63 -11.84 7.12
CA ILE A 17 -5.45 -10.64 7.30
C ILE A 17 -6.38 -10.42 6.10
N GLY A 18 -5.88 -10.60 4.88
CA GLY A 18 -6.65 -10.44 3.65
C GLY A 18 -7.79 -11.45 3.53
N SER A 19 -7.55 -12.72 3.87
CA SER A 19 -8.60 -13.74 3.85
C SER A 19 -9.69 -13.45 4.88
N VAL A 20 -9.35 -13.04 6.10
CA VAL A 20 -10.33 -12.67 7.12
C VAL A 20 -11.16 -11.45 6.68
N ALA A 21 -10.51 -10.42 6.12
CA ALA A 21 -11.21 -9.24 5.61
C ALA A 21 -12.17 -9.58 4.47
N VAL A 22 -11.75 -10.42 3.52
CA VAL A 22 -12.63 -10.89 2.43
C VAL A 22 -13.78 -11.72 2.98
N LEU A 23 -13.51 -12.66 3.89
CA LEU A 23 -14.55 -13.51 4.48
C LEU A 23 -15.57 -12.70 5.31
N LEU A 24 -15.12 -11.66 6.03
CA LEU A 24 -15.99 -10.81 6.85
C LEU A 24 -16.76 -9.76 6.02
N SER A 25 -16.16 -9.27 4.93
CA SER A 25 -16.74 -8.22 4.07
C SER A 25 -17.62 -8.78 2.95
N THR A 26 -17.57 -10.09 2.68
CA THR A 26 -18.42 -10.70 1.66
C THR A 26 -19.88 -10.74 2.15
N PRO A 27 -20.84 -10.09 1.47
CA PRO A 27 -22.24 -9.97 1.92
C PRO A 27 -23.08 -11.24 1.71
N LYS A 28 -22.47 -12.43 1.60
CA LYS A 28 -23.14 -13.70 1.27
C LYS A 28 -23.27 -14.62 2.48
N SER A 29 -24.37 -15.37 2.55
CA SER A 29 -24.59 -16.36 3.60
C SER A 29 -23.54 -17.48 3.54
N GLY A 30 -23.14 -18.05 4.68
CA GLY A 30 -22.09 -19.08 4.73
C GLY A 30 -22.38 -20.33 3.88
N SER A 31 -23.65 -20.63 3.62
CA SER A 31 -24.08 -21.71 2.73
C SER A 31 -23.81 -21.39 1.25
N GLU A 32 -24.20 -20.19 0.81
CA GLU A 32 -23.92 -19.71 -0.54
C GLU A 32 -22.42 -19.52 -0.76
N MET A 33 -21.69 -19.04 0.25
CA MET A 33 -20.24 -18.88 0.16
C MET A 33 -19.52 -20.21 -0.04
N ARG A 34 -19.96 -21.29 0.62
CA ARG A 34 -19.40 -22.64 0.38
C ARG A 34 -19.73 -23.17 -1.01
N SER A 35 -20.96 -22.97 -1.46
CA SER A 35 -21.38 -23.38 -2.81
C SER A 35 -20.61 -22.62 -3.88
N ASP A 36 -20.50 -21.30 -3.75
CA ASP A 36 -19.75 -20.42 -4.64
C ASP A 36 -18.24 -20.72 -4.59
N LEU A 37 -17.67 -20.98 -3.40
CA LEU A 37 -16.28 -21.38 -3.28
C LEU A 37 -16.01 -22.70 -3.97
N LYS A 38 -16.93 -23.68 -3.88
CA LYS A 38 -16.78 -24.97 -4.56
C LYS A 38 -16.80 -24.79 -6.08
N THR A 39 -17.80 -24.07 -6.61
CA THR A 39 -17.91 -23.80 -8.05
C THR A 39 -16.71 -22.98 -8.55
N LYS A 40 -16.35 -21.89 -7.85
CA LYS A 40 -15.20 -21.06 -8.22
C LYS A 40 -13.87 -21.79 -8.07
N ALA A 41 -13.73 -22.69 -7.11
CA ALA A 41 -12.53 -23.50 -6.97
C ALA A 41 -12.40 -24.52 -8.10
N ASP A 42 -13.50 -25.11 -8.55
CA ASP A 42 -13.51 -25.98 -9.72
C ASP A 42 -13.24 -25.18 -11.01
N ASP A 43 -13.88 -24.03 -11.19
CA ASP A 43 -13.65 -23.12 -12.33
C ASP A 43 -12.23 -22.53 -12.32
N ALA A 44 -11.62 -22.33 -11.15
CA ALA A 44 -10.27 -21.80 -11.04
C ALA A 44 -9.19 -22.84 -11.36
N LYS A 45 -9.50 -24.15 -11.41
CA LYS A 45 -8.51 -25.19 -11.70
C LYS A 45 -7.93 -25.08 -13.11
N GLU A 46 -8.78 -24.84 -14.10
CA GLU A 46 -8.33 -24.64 -15.49
C GLU A 46 -7.40 -23.44 -15.66
N PRO A 47 -7.80 -22.20 -15.27
CA PRO A 47 -6.92 -21.05 -15.39
C PRO A 47 -5.70 -21.15 -14.47
N LEU A 48 -5.75 -21.87 -13.33
CA LEU A 48 -4.54 -22.17 -12.56
C LEU A 48 -3.59 -23.12 -13.29
N LYS A 49 -4.11 -24.12 -13.99
CA LYS A 49 -3.31 -25.08 -14.76
C LYS A 49 -2.65 -24.37 -15.95
N ASP A 50 -3.38 -23.49 -16.61
CA ASP A 50 -2.86 -22.65 -17.68
C ASP A 50 -1.87 -21.61 -17.15
N PHE A 51 -2.18 -20.95 -16.04
CA PHE A 51 -1.26 -20.04 -15.37
C PHE A 51 0.00 -20.78 -14.93
N LYS A 52 -0.07 -21.99 -14.38
CA LYS A 52 1.11 -22.76 -13.97
C LYS A 52 1.98 -23.12 -15.16
N SER A 53 1.38 -23.45 -16.30
CA SER A 53 2.08 -23.74 -17.55
C SER A 53 2.74 -22.48 -18.12
N SER A 54 2.00 -21.37 -18.20
CA SER A 54 2.49 -20.06 -18.62
C SER A 54 3.54 -19.49 -17.65
N PHE A 55 3.41 -19.74 -16.34
CA PHE A 55 4.35 -19.31 -15.31
C PHE A 55 5.63 -20.14 -15.36
N GLY A 56 5.56 -21.42 -15.75
CA GLY A 56 6.73 -22.23 -16.09
C GLY A 56 7.50 -21.63 -17.28
N GLY A 57 6.79 -21.28 -18.35
CA GLY A 57 7.35 -20.58 -19.51
C GLY A 57 7.92 -19.20 -19.19
N LEU A 58 7.20 -18.41 -18.38
CA LEU A 58 7.64 -17.10 -17.88
C LEU A 58 8.83 -17.23 -16.95
N ARG A 59 8.94 -18.28 -16.11
CA ARG A 59 10.14 -18.50 -15.29
C ARG A 59 11.35 -18.81 -16.14
N GLN A 60 11.20 -19.60 -17.21
CA GLN A 60 12.26 -19.88 -18.17
C GLN A 60 12.70 -18.58 -18.88
N GLN A 61 11.74 -17.79 -19.37
CA GLN A 61 12.00 -16.50 -20.03
C GLN A 61 12.58 -15.46 -19.06
N ILE A 62 12.10 -15.40 -17.81
CA ILE A 62 12.65 -14.55 -16.75
C ILE A 62 14.08 -14.97 -16.43
N LYS A 63 14.43 -16.27 -16.50
CA LYS A 63 15.82 -16.73 -16.31
C LYS A 63 16.74 -16.23 -17.42
N THR A 64 16.26 -16.17 -18.66
CA THR A 64 16.99 -15.60 -19.82
C THR A 64 17.05 -14.07 -19.76
N ILE A 65 15.92 -13.41 -19.45
CA ILE A 65 15.82 -11.95 -19.19
C ILE A 65 16.65 -11.56 -17.96
N LYS A 66 16.93 -12.48 -17.02
CA LYS A 66 17.74 -12.17 -15.84
C LYS A 66 19.18 -11.84 -16.17
N ASN A 67 19.70 -12.40 -17.26
CA ASN A 67 21.08 -12.17 -17.69
C ASN A 67 21.24 -10.85 -18.46
N ASP A 68 20.25 -10.41 -19.23
CA ASP A 68 20.36 -9.19 -20.08
C ASP A 68 19.41 -8.04 -19.70
N GLY A 69 18.32 -8.28 -18.96
CA GLY A 69 17.23 -7.31 -18.67
C GLY A 69 17.07 -6.89 -17.21
N VAL A 70 17.81 -7.48 -16.27
CA VAL A 70 17.89 -7.02 -14.86
C VAL A 70 18.36 -5.58 -14.70
N PRO A 71 19.25 -5.01 -15.54
CA PRO A 71 19.65 -3.62 -15.41
C PRO A 71 18.48 -2.64 -15.59
N ALA A 72 17.56 -2.90 -16.53
CA ALA A 72 16.47 -2.00 -16.87
C ALA A 72 15.41 -1.88 -15.76
N ILE A 73 14.99 -3.02 -15.17
CA ILE A 73 13.99 -3.02 -14.09
C ILE A 73 14.57 -2.45 -12.79
N LYS A 74 15.88 -2.68 -12.54
CA LYS A 74 16.55 -2.12 -11.37
C LYS A 74 16.70 -0.60 -11.48
N SER A 75 16.87 -0.05 -12.69
CA SER A 75 16.85 1.41 -12.91
C SER A 75 15.49 1.99 -12.53
N THR A 76 14.39 1.44 -13.04
CA THR A 76 13.05 2.01 -12.81
C THR A 76 12.67 2.07 -11.32
N VAL A 77 12.99 1.03 -10.54
CA VAL A 77 12.73 1.03 -9.09
C VAL A 77 13.64 2.03 -8.36
N SER A 78 14.86 2.24 -8.84
CA SER A 78 15.78 3.23 -8.28
C SER A 78 15.31 4.65 -8.59
N ASP A 79 14.84 4.90 -9.80
CA ASP A 79 14.34 6.20 -10.26
C ASP A 79 13.07 6.61 -9.47
N VAL A 80 12.17 5.66 -9.22
CA VAL A 80 10.99 5.89 -8.35
C VAL A 80 11.40 6.14 -6.90
N ALA A 81 12.36 5.38 -6.36
CA ALA A 81 12.85 5.59 -5.00
C ALA A 81 13.54 6.96 -4.85
N GLU A 82 14.22 7.43 -5.89
CA GLU A 82 14.84 8.75 -5.94
C GLU A 82 13.79 9.86 -6.03
N LEU A 83 12.79 9.73 -6.89
CA LEU A 83 11.64 10.63 -6.96
C LEU A 83 10.92 10.78 -5.60
N VAL A 84 10.69 9.67 -4.90
CA VAL A 84 10.07 9.68 -3.56
C VAL A 84 10.98 10.38 -2.54
N LYS A 85 12.30 10.14 -2.59
CA LYS A 85 13.26 10.82 -1.71
C LYS A 85 13.30 12.33 -1.96
N THR A 86 13.30 12.75 -3.22
CA THR A 86 13.33 14.16 -3.62
C THR A 86 12.04 14.85 -3.19
N PHE A 87 10.89 14.24 -3.47
CA PHE A 87 9.59 14.73 -3.00
C PHE A 87 9.56 14.89 -1.49
N GLN A 88 10.02 13.88 -0.74
CA GLN A 88 10.08 13.96 0.72
C GLN A 88 11.01 15.08 1.20
N LYS A 89 12.14 15.30 0.54
CA LYS A 89 13.13 16.34 0.90
C LYS A 89 12.62 17.75 0.61
N GLU A 90 11.89 17.95 -0.49
CA GLU A 90 11.32 19.25 -0.89
C GLU A 90 10.03 19.59 -0.13
N ILE A 91 9.18 18.60 0.12
CA ILE A 91 7.88 18.85 0.77
C ILE A 91 8.03 19.00 2.29
N GLN A 92 9.02 18.34 2.93
CA GLN A 92 9.23 18.46 4.38
C GLN A 92 9.36 19.90 4.92
N PRO A 93 10.18 20.80 4.34
CA PRO A 93 10.23 22.18 4.80
C PRO A 93 8.90 22.90 4.64
N HIS A 94 8.14 22.61 3.57
CA HIS A 94 6.83 23.23 3.33
C HIS A 94 5.77 22.73 4.33
N ILE A 95 5.76 21.43 4.65
CA ILE A 95 4.92 20.86 5.72
C ILE A 95 5.24 21.52 7.07
N LYS A 96 6.54 21.76 7.34
CA LYS A 96 6.97 22.40 8.58
C LYS A 96 6.52 23.87 8.65
N GLN A 97 6.63 24.61 7.56
CA GLN A 97 6.14 25.98 7.45
C GLN A 97 4.62 26.05 7.63
N ILE A 98 3.86 25.25 6.90
CA ILE A 98 2.39 25.18 7.05
C ILE A 98 2.00 24.85 8.50
N LYS A 99 2.72 23.95 9.17
CA LYS A 99 2.47 23.62 10.57
C LYS A 99 2.80 24.77 11.52
N GLN A 100 3.82 25.58 11.22
CA GLN A 100 4.13 26.79 11.98
C GLN A 100 3.06 27.86 11.76
N ASP A 101 2.65 28.09 10.52
CA ASP A 101 1.64 29.07 10.15
C ASP A 101 0.29 28.73 10.82
N VAL A 102 -0.12 27.46 10.81
CA VAL A 102 -1.33 27.00 11.52
C VAL A 102 -1.23 27.24 13.03
N ASN A 103 -0.08 26.99 13.64
CA ASN A 103 0.13 27.20 15.07
C ASN A 103 0.13 28.70 15.45
N GLU A 104 0.67 29.56 14.57
CA GLU A 104 0.56 31.02 14.75
C GLU A 104 -0.88 31.52 14.58
N LEU A 105 -1.64 30.95 13.64
CA LEU A 105 -3.06 31.25 13.47
C LEU A 105 -3.87 30.83 14.69
N GLU A 106 -3.60 29.64 15.27
CA GLU A 106 -4.24 29.19 16.52
C GLU A 106 -3.93 30.12 17.68
N LYS A 107 -2.66 30.50 17.88
CA LYS A 107 -2.27 31.47 18.91
C LYS A 107 -2.92 32.85 18.69
N THR A 108 -3.03 33.28 17.44
CA THR A 108 -3.68 34.55 17.10
C THR A 108 -5.17 34.50 17.42
N LYS A 109 -5.84 33.37 17.13
CA LYS A 109 -7.23 33.14 17.51
C LYS A 109 -7.42 33.18 19.03
N GLU A 110 -6.58 32.49 19.80
CA GLU A 110 -6.64 32.51 21.27
C GLU A 110 -6.45 33.92 21.86
N ARG A 111 -5.55 34.73 21.28
CA ARG A 111 -5.34 36.12 21.72
C ARG A 111 -6.53 37.03 21.37
N LEU A 112 -7.20 36.78 20.25
CA LEU A 112 -8.41 37.52 19.87
C LEU A 112 -9.59 37.15 20.78
N GLU A 113 -9.74 35.89 21.15
CA GLU A 113 -10.75 35.42 22.11
C GLU A 113 -10.47 35.92 23.54
N ALA A 114 -9.20 36.00 23.95
CA ALA A 114 -8.80 36.58 25.24
C ALA A 114 -9.06 38.09 25.33
N ASN A 115 -8.75 38.86 24.28
CA ASN A 115 -9.00 40.30 24.24
C ASN A 115 -10.47 40.68 23.97
N THR A 116 -11.28 39.76 23.45
CA THR A 116 -12.74 39.96 23.27
C THR A 116 -13.53 39.70 24.57
N ASN A 117 -12.90 39.04 25.56
CA ASN A 117 -13.52 38.72 26.86
C ASN A 117 -13.11 39.66 28.01
N GLU A 118 -12.33 40.73 27.77
CA GLU A 118 -12.23 41.84 28.73
C GLU A 118 -13.35 42.86 28.47
N PRO A 119 -14.07 43.28 29.53
CA PRO A 119 -15.36 43.93 29.43
C PRO A 119 -15.24 45.32 28.81
N SER A 120 -16.21 45.63 27.96
CA SER A 120 -16.57 47.00 27.61
C SER A 120 -16.80 47.80 28.90
N SER A 121 -15.77 48.54 29.31
CA SER A 121 -15.81 49.53 30.37
C SER A 121 -16.91 50.54 30.08
N LYS A 122 -17.92 50.58 30.95
CA LYS A 122 -18.68 51.80 31.26
C LYS A 122 -18.05 52.43 32.49
#